data_AF-A0ABD5WDW5-F1
#
_entry.id   AF-A0ABD5WDW5-F1
#
_cell.length_a   1.000
_cell.length_b   1.000
_cell.length_c   1.000
_cell.angle_alpha   90.00
_cell.angle_beta   90.00
_cell.angle_gamma   90.00
#
_symmetry.space_group_name_H-M   'P 1'
#
loop_
_entity.id
_entity.type
_entity.pdbx_description
1 polymer ?
#
loop_
_entity_poly.entity_id
_entity_poly.type
_entity_poly.pdbx_seq_one_letter_code
_entity_poly.pdbx_strand_id
1 'polypeptide(L)'
;MIVTYAVEPRAEATFAYRVDGPVEPLPEPTVEVGAVDAAAVADEPVAVEWVESDGGTVSLAMSTDTVSATDTTTLPTVTTAATPTTDALAGTAVGVVLTPGNQDAAVRTALRATRRGHTVLVTARDAGGDAETETVALLRTLGAIVVAPPSGNASAAQLHRALSQAARELGLPGIVLQTRECPRIDYDRTAMAFEHADYEVVAVPERWSQSSKTPTVVVGIPAYNAAESIGPVVESTLPYADEVVVVDDGSSDETAERARAAGATVVVHERNRGYGGALKTLFKEGASRETAHLVVIDADGQHDPADIPLLVETQRRDGTDIVIGSRYVGERTTRIPFVRAIGLGVINSLTNASLGKLRPSGFIRDTQSGYRAYSRTATRSLASDRAIGNNMGASTDILYHAHRNRFSVAEVETTISYDVANASSQGSLSHGMDLLRNILWTVEYGRPMLVLGAPGAVAWLLGVTGVTWLFLQYVETGEVSFLPVVGAVACTFGGLLVCVTALMMHVLNGHPTMKRLGAEDAR
;
A
#
# COMPACT_ATOMS: atom_id res chain seq x y z
N MET A 1 10.25 39.33 -21.19
CA MET A 1 9.41 39.98 -22.23
C MET A 1 9.11 41.38 -21.72
N ILE A 2 9.56 42.43 -22.42
CA ILE A 2 9.25 43.81 -22.03
C ILE A 2 7.97 44.19 -22.76
N VAL A 3 6.89 44.40 -22.03
CA VAL A 3 5.61 44.84 -22.60
C VAL A 3 5.43 46.31 -22.28
N THR A 4 5.44 47.15 -23.31
CA THR A 4 5.16 48.58 -23.17
C THR A 4 3.69 48.81 -23.44
N TYR A 5 2.96 49.29 -22.44
CA TYR A 5 1.53 49.58 -22.55
C TYR A 5 1.24 50.98 -22.00
N ALA A 6 0.43 51.77 -22.72
CA ALA A 6 0.00 53.08 -22.27
C ALA A 6 -1.28 52.92 -21.45
N VAL A 7 -1.21 53.21 -20.15
CA VAL A 7 -2.35 53.17 -19.23
C VAL A 7 -2.80 54.60 -18.97
N GLU A 8 -4.11 54.87 -19.06
CA GLU A 8 -4.67 56.16 -18.63
C GLU A 8 -4.61 56.28 -17.09
N PRO A 9 -4.52 57.50 -16.52
CA PRO A 9 -4.53 57.67 -15.08
C PRO A 9 -5.80 57.05 -14.45
N ARG A 10 -5.61 56.16 -13.46
CA ARG A 10 -6.67 55.39 -12.75
C ARG A 10 -7.35 54.26 -13.54
N ALA A 11 -6.67 53.66 -14.53
CA ALA A 11 -7.13 52.45 -15.19
C ALA A 11 -6.39 51.19 -14.68
N GLU A 12 -7.08 50.05 -14.63
CA GLU A 12 -6.50 48.74 -14.30
C GLU A 12 -6.10 48.03 -15.60
N ALA A 13 -4.90 47.46 -15.64
CA ALA A 13 -4.45 46.63 -16.75
C ALA A 13 -4.24 45.20 -16.26
N THR A 14 -5.02 44.26 -16.79
CA THR A 14 -4.87 42.83 -16.50
C THR A 14 -4.26 42.13 -17.70
N PHE A 15 -3.13 41.45 -17.47
CA PHE A 15 -2.46 40.64 -18.48
C PHE A 15 -2.62 39.16 -18.15
N ALA A 16 -3.29 38.40 -19.01
CA ALA A 16 -3.41 36.95 -18.85
C ALA A 16 -2.25 36.23 -19.55
N TYR A 17 -1.52 35.41 -18.82
CA TYR A 17 -0.44 34.58 -19.34
C TYR A 17 -0.78 33.11 -19.19
N ARG A 18 -0.61 32.34 -20.27
CA ARG A 18 -0.66 30.88 -20.21
C ARG A 18 0.74 30.35 -19.94
N VAL A 19 0.90 29.59 -18.85
CA VAL A 19 2.18 29.02 -18.44
C VAL A 19 2.14 27.50 -18.67
N ASP A 20 2.93 27.02 -19.63
CA ASP A 20 3.09 25.58 -19.87
C ASP A 20 4.31 25.06 -19.09
N GLY A 21 4.10 24.50 -17.89
CA GLY A 21 5.15 23.95 -17.03
C GLY A 21 4.74 23.90 -15.55
N PRO A 22 5.49 23.21 -14.66
CA PRO A 22 5.19 23.22 -13.22
C PRO A 22 5.35 24.62 -12.64
N VAL A 23 4.30 25.12 -11.97
CA VAL A 23 4.26 26.45 -11.37
C VAL A 23 4.71 26.34 -9.91
N GLU A 24 5.97 26.66 -9.63
CA GLU A 24 6.51 26.89 -8.28
C GLU A 24 7.30 28.19 -8.28
N PRO A 25 7.23 28.95 -7.17
CA PRO A 25 6.68 30.31 -7.14
C PRO A 25 7.29 31.22 -8.21
N LEU A 26 6.41 31.88 -8.96
CA LEU A 26 6.81 32.90 -9.94
C LEU A 26 7.65 33.98 -9.23
N PRO A 27 8.76 34.43 -9.82
CA PRO A 27 9.55 35.51 -9.26
C PRO A 27 8.70 36.77 -9.08
N GLU A 28 9.01 37.58 -8.07
CA GLU A 28 8.31 38.86 -7.84
C GLU A 28 8.39 39.72 -9.11
N PRO A 29 7.24 40.17 -9.65
CA PRO A 29 7.21 40.90 -10.89
C PRO A 29 7.83 42.28 -10.67
N THR A 30 8.91 42.57 -11.39
CA THR A 30 9.58 43.88 -11.35
C THR A 30 9.04 44.75 -12.48
N VAL A 31 8.56 45.94 -12.13
CA VAL A 31 8.06 46.92 -13.10
C VAL A 31 9.01 48.10 -13.14
N GLU A 32 9.67 48.29 -14.28
CA GLU A 32 10.41 49.52 -14.60
C GLU A 32 9.49 50.45 -15.39
N VAL A 33 9.09 51.56 -14.78
CA VAL A 33 8.31 52.60 -15.47
C VAL A 33 9.25 53.38 -16.39
N GLY A 34 9.26 53.02 -17.67
CA GLY A 34 9.97 53.75 -18.71
C GLY A 34 9.31 55.11 -18.95
N ALA A 35 9.95 56.19 -18.50
CA ALA A 35 9.45 57.55 -18.60
C ALA A 35 9.20 57.96 -20.07
N VAL A 36 7.93 58.17 -20.42
CA VAL A 36 7.54 59.00 -21.55
C VAL A 36 6.57 60.04 -20.98
N ASP A 37 7.05 61.28 -20.92
CA ASP A 37 6.47 62.48 -20.28
C ASP A 37 6.52 62.54 -18.73
N ALA A 38 7.70 62.96 -18.25
CA ALA A 38 8.11 63.16 -16.86
C ALA A 38 7.40 64.31 -16.10
N ALA A 39 6.09 64.54 -16.30
CA ALA A 39 5.38 65.65 -15.65
C ALA A 39 4.05 65.29 -14.97
N ALA A 40 3.58 64.04 -14.98
CA ALA A 40 2.25 63.73 -14.44
C ALA A 40 2.10 62.41 -13.65
N VAL A 41 3.19 61.70 -13.33
CA VAL A 41 3.10 60.52 -12.45
C VAL A 41 3.58 60.96 -11.07
N ALA A 42 2.62 61.23 -10.18
CA ALA A 42 2.90 61.39 -8.75
C ALA A 42 3.59 60.12 -8.23
N ASP A 43 4.42 60.27 -7.21
CA ASP A 43 5.23 59.26 -6.50
C ASP A 43 4.41 58.13 -5.83
N GLU A 44 3.25 57.77 -6.38
CA GLU A 44 2.39 56.70 -5.88
C GLU A 44 2.94 55.34 -6.34
N PRO A 45 3.15 54.39 -5.41
CA PRO A 45 3.66 53.07 -5.74
C PRO A 45 2.61 52.29 -6.53
N VAL A 46 2.94 51.90 -7.76
CA VAL A 46 2.12 50.99 -8.55
C VAL A 46 2.20 49.60 -7.90
N ALA A 47 1.08 49.12 -7.36
CA ALA A 47 0.99 47.79 -6.78
C ALA A 47 0.79 46.75 -7.89
N VAL A 48 1.57 45.67 -7.84
CA VAL A 48 1.57 44.59 -8.83
C VAL A 48 1.48 43.27 -8.10
N GLU A 49 0.48 42.45 -8.45
CA GLU A 49 0.27 41.15 -7.82
C GLU A 49 -0.03 40.08 -8.88
N TRP A 50 0.49 38.88 -8.65
CA TRP A 50 0.11 37.69 -9.40
C TRP A 50 -1.23 37.18 -8.87
N VAL A 51 -2.23 37.10 -9.74
CA VAL A 51 -3.52 36.50 -9.42
C VAL A 51 -3.63 35.17 -10.16
N GLU A 52 -3.67 34.09 -9.39
CA GLU A 52 -3.82 32.73 -9.91
C GLU A 52 -5.28 32.48 -10.32
N SER A 53 -5.53 32.01 -11.54
CA SER A 53 -6.87 31.58 -11.97
C SER A 53 -6.84 30.11 -12.38
N ASP A 54 -7.89 29.39 -12.02
CA ASP A 54 -8.03 27.94 -12.20
C ASP A 54 -7.61 27.48 -13.61
N GLY A 55 -6.67 26.52 -13.67
CA GLY A 55 -6.31 25.83 -14.91
C GLY A 55 -4.99 26.26 -15.58
N GLY A 56 -4.02 26.81 -14.85
CA GLY A 56 -2.66 27.09 -15.38
C GLY A 56 -2.52 28.42 -16.11
N THR A 57 -3.48 29.34 -15.91
CA THR A 57 -3.41 30.71 -16.45
C THR A 57 -3.14 31.66 -15.28
N VAL A 58 -2.02 32.38 -15.35
CA VAL A 58 -1.62 33.35 -14.32
C VAL A 58 -1.86 34.75 -14.86
N SER A 59 -2.57 35.58 -14.09
CA SER A 59 -2.86 36.96 -14.47
C SER A 59 -2.01 37.93 -13.67
N LEU A 60 -1.46 38.95 -14.32
CA LEU A 60 -0.78 40.07 -13.66
C LEU A 60 -1.77 41.25 -13.57
N ALA A 61 -2.09 41.68 -12.36
CA ALA A 61 -2.95 42.85 -12.12
C ALA A 61 -2.10 44.04 -11.65
N MET A 62 -2.31 45.20 -12.26
CA MET A 62 -1.69 46.46 -11.87
C MET A 62 -2.78 47.47 -11.51
N SER A 63 -2.78 47.96 -10.27
CA SER A 63 -3.83 48.85 -9.75
C SER A 63 -3.26 50.15 -9.20
N THR A 64 -4.01 51.24 -9.40
CA THR A 64 -3.85 52.53 -8.70
C THR A 64 -5.26 52.91 -8.20
N ASP A 65 -5.40 53.21 -6.91
CA ASP A 65 -6.59 52.92 -6.11
C ASP A 65 -8.02 53.27 -6.64
N THR A 66 -8.94 52.33 -6.32
CA THR A 66 -10.42 52.34 -6.21
C THR A 66 -11.35 52.08 -7.43
N VAL A 67 -11.83 50.81 -7.47
CA VAL A 67 -13.08 50.21 -8.01
C VAL A 67 -13.38 50.19 -9.54
N SER A 68 -13.16 48.99 -10.11
CA SER A 68 -13.95 48.16 -11.07
C SER A 68 -14.42 48.67 -12.44
N ALA A 69 -13.79 48.15 -13.50
CA ALA A 69 -14.44 47.63 -14.72
C ALA A 69 -13.46 46.79 -15.56
N THR A 70 -13.94 45.72 -16.20
CA THR A 70 -13.17 44.62 -16.82
C THR A 70 -12.89 44.88 -18.30
N ASP A 71 -11.61 44.94 -18.71
CA ASP A 71 -11.21 44.62 -20.08
C ASP A 71 -9.87 43.87 -20.08
N THR A 72 -9.93 42.56 -20.38
CA THR A 72 -8.76 41.66 -20.38
C THR A 72 -8.12 41.65 -21.76
N THR A 73 -6.86 42.08 -21.87
CA THR A 73 -6.09 41.96 -23.12
C THR A 73 -5.25 40.67 -23.08
N THR A 74 -5.53 39.74 -23.99
CA THR A 74 -4.77 38.48 -24.11
C THR A 74 -3.44 38.73 -24.83
N LEU A 75 -2.33 38.45 -24.12
CA LEU A 75 -0.98 38.47 -24.68
C LEU A 75 -0.53 37.05 -25.06
N PRO A 76 0.44 36.89 -25.99
CA PRO A 76 0.92 35.58 -26.42
C PRO A 76 1.64 34.80 -25.29
N THR A 77 1.59 33.46 -25.40
CA THR A 77 2.14 32.47 -24.46
C THR A 77 3.59 32.79 -24.06
N VAL A 78 3.83 32.89 -22.75
CA VAL A 78 5.19 32.97 -22.20
C VAL A 78 5.64 31.56 -21.88
N THR A 79 6.36 30.94 -22.81
CA THR A 79 7.11 29.74 -22.51
C THR A 79 8.23 30.15 -21.56
N THR A 80 8.14 29.77 -20.28
CA THR A 80 9.33 29.76 -19.42
C THR A 80 10.34 28.90 -20.16
N ALA A 81 11.45 29.49 -20.59
CA ALA A 81 12.50 28.75 -21.26
C ALA A 81 12.88 27.58 -20.34
N ALA A 82 12.45 26.37 -20.69
CA ALA A 82 13.28 25.22 -20.43
C ALA A 82 14.64 25.66 -20.96
N THR A 83 15.63 25.70 -20.06
CA THR A 83 17.03 25.79 -20.47
C THR A 83 17.16 24.94 -21.72
N PRO A 84 17.66 25.46 -22.85
CA PRO A 84 17.82 24.63 -24.03
C PRO A 84 18.75 23.51 -23.57
N THR A 85 18.19 22.34 -23.31
CA THR A 85 18.95 21.13 -23.12
C THR A 85 19.58 20.94 -24.49
N THR A 86 20.83 21.38 -24.62
CA THR A 86 21.79 20.61 -25.40
C THR A 86 21.49 19.16 -25.06
N ASP A 87 20.93 18.41 -26.01
CA ASP A 87 20.70 16.98 -25.83
C ASP A 87 22.09 16.37 -25.59
N ALA A 88 22.45 16.22 -24.32
CA ALA A 88 23.80 15.85 -23.91
C ALA A 88 24.16 14.44 -24.42
N LEU A 89 23.14 13.67 -24.82
CA LEU A 89 23.29 12.35 -25.41
C LEU A 89 23.23 12.37 -26.95
N ALA A 90 23.08 13.53 -27.60
CA ALA A 90 23.01 13.62 -29.05
C ALA A 90 24.24 12.98 -29.72
N GLY A 91 23.98 11.99 -30.58
CA GLY A 91 25.02 11.26 -31.30
C GLY A 91 25.80 10.22 -30.47
N THR A 92 25.53 10.09 -29.16
CA THR A 92 26.17 9.04 -28.33
C THR A 92 25.73 7.63 -28.73
N ALA A 93 26.57 6.64 -28.42
CA ALA A 93 26.23 5.22 -28.59
C ALA A 93 25.44 4.66 -27.40
N VAL A 94 24.64 3.62 -27.65
CA VAL A 94 24.08 2.74 -26.62
C VAL A 94 24.74 1.37 -26.74
N GLY A 95 25.50 0.99 -25.72
CA GLY A 95 26.20 -0.28 -25.63
C GLY A 95 25.37 -1.35 -24.91
N VAL A 96 25.21 -2.54 -25.50
CA VAL A 96 24.44 -3.66 -24.93
C VAL A 96 25.31 -4.92 -24.86
N VAL A 97 25.33 -5.57 -23.70
CA VAL A 97 25.92 -6.90 -23.53
C VAL A 97 24.80 -7.95 -23.56
N LEU A 98 24.84 -8.82 -24.56
CA LEU A 98 23.92 -9.94 -24.67
C LEU A 98 24.26 -11.04 -23.67
N THR A 99 23.20 -11.60 -23.09
CA THR A 99 23.21 -12.79 -22.23
C THR A 99 21.99 -13.65 -22.56
N PRO A 100 21.96 -14.93 -22.17
CA PRO A 100 20.82 -15.80 -22.50
C PRO A 100 19.47 -15.30 -21.95
N GLY A 101 19.48 -14.50 -20.88
CA GLY A 101 18.28 -13.99 -20.21
C GLY A 101 17.80 -12.61 -20.67
N ASN A 102 18.50 -11.91 -21.58
CA ASN A 102 18.18 -10.52 -21.94
C ASN A 102 17.97 -10.27 -23.44
N GLN A 103 17.91 -11.32 -24.26
CA GLN A 103 17.86 -11.25 -25.73
C GLN A 103 16.72 -10.35 -26.24
N ASP A 104 15.50 -10.60 -25.78
CA ASP A 104 14.31 -9.81 -26.13
C ASP A 104 14.41 -8.34 -25.69
N ALA A 105 14.98 -8.11 -24.50
CA ALA A 105 15.15 -6.78 -23.95
C ALA A 105 16.19 -5.98 -24.75
N ALA A 106 17.30 -6.62 -25.14
CA ALA A 106 18.33 -6.05 -25.98
C ALA A 106 17.80 -5.63 -27.36
N VAL A 107 16.97 -6.47 -28.01
CA VAL A 107 16.32 -6.13 -29.29
C VAL A 107 15.43 -4.89 -29.14
N ARG A 108 14.58 -4.85 -28.10
CA ARG A 108 13.71 -3.68 -27.85
C ARG A 108 14.51 -2.41 -27.55
N THR A 109 15.59 -2.52 -26.80
CA THR A 109 16.48 -1.40 -26.48
C THR A 109 17.17 -0.88 -27.75
N ALA A 110 17.69 -1.77 -28.60
CA ALA A 110 18.31 -1.41 -29.86
C ALA A 110 17.34 -0.65 -30.79
N LEU A 111 16.10 -1.13 -30.92
CA LEU A 111 15.06 -0.46 -31.71
C LEU A 111 14.75 0.95 -31.21
N ARG A 112 14.64 1.14 -29.89
CA ARG A 112 14.32 2.43 -29.28
C ARG A 112 15.48 3.42 -29.39
N ALA A 113 16.70 2.95 -29.16
CA ALA A 113 17.91 3.75 -29.28
C ALA A 113 18.12 4.21 -30.73
N THR A 114 17.95 3.32 -31.70
CA THR A 114 18.04 3.63 -33.13
C THR A 114 16.99 4.65 -33.57
N ARG A 115 15.73 4.52 -33.12
CA ARG A 115 14.66 5.51 -33.40
C ARG A 115 14.95 6.90 -32.83
N ARG A 116 15.76 6.99 -31.78
CA ARG A 116 16.22 8.24 -31.16
C ARG A 116 17.53 8.78 -31.79
N GLY A 117 18.07 8.10 -32.80
CA GLY A 117 19.29 8.52 -33.48
C GLY A 117 20.60 8.08 -32.80
N HIS A 118 20.55 7.20 -31.81
CA HIS A 118 21.76 6.66 -31.19
C HIS A 118 22.32 5.48 -32.00
N THR A 119 23.64 5.38 -32.05
CA THR A 119 24.33 4.21 -32.61
C THR A 119 24.30 3.07 -31.61
N VAL A 120 23.88 1.87 -32.00
CA VAL A 120 23.80 0.73 -31.07
C VAL A 120 25.03 -0.16 -31.25
N LEU A 121 25.76 -0.41 -30.15
CA LEU A 121 26.90 -1.32 -30.09
C LEU A 121 26.52 -2.56 -29.29
N VAL A 122 26.81 -3.75 -29.80
CA VAL A 122 26.41 -5.01 -29.15
C VAL A 122 27.59 -5.95 -29.05
N THR A 123 27.79 -6.57 -27.89
CA THR A 123 28.74 -7.67 -27.69
C THR A 123 28.05 -8.82 -26.96
N ALA A 124 28.51 -10.06 -27.19
CA ALA A 124 28.02 -11.26 -26.49
C ALA A 124 29.17 -11.93 -25.72
N ARG A 125 28.85 -12.68 -24.66
CA ARG A 125 29.87 -13.36 -23.84
C ARG A 125 30.34 -14.67 -24.47
N ASP A 126 29.44 -15.41 -25.10
CA ASP A 126 29.73 -16.68 -25.77
C ASP A 126 28.91 -16.76 -27.06
N ALA A 127 29.53 -16.65 -28.23
CA ALA A 127 28.88 -16.88 -29.53
C ALA A 127 28.55 -18.38 -29.78
N GLY A 128 28.23 -19.14 -28.73
CA GLY A 128 28.11 -20.60 -28.74
C GLY A 128 26.69 -21.15 -28.55
N GLY A 129 25.69 -20.31 -28.26
CA GLY A 129 24.28 -20.70 -28.22
C GLY A 129 23.55 -20.30 -29.50
N ASP A 130 22.74 -21.20 -30.06
CA ASP A 130 21.95 -20.94 -31.29
C ASP A 130 21.08 -19.68 -31.16
N ALA A 131 20.46 -19.46 -30.00
CA ALA A 131 19.61 -18.30 -29.72
C ALA A 131 20.37 -16.96 -29.63
N GLU A 132 21.59 -16.95 -29.09
CA GLU A 132 22.41 -15.73 -29.08
C GLU A 132 22.89 -15.37 -30.48
N THR A 133 23.23 -16.38 -31.29
CA THR A 133 23.65 -16.20 -32.68
C THR A 133 22.52 -15.63 -33.54
N GLU A 134 21.29 -16.12 -33.35
CA GLU A 134 20.09 -15.59 -34.02
C GLU A 134 19.79 -14.15 -33.59
N THR A 135 19.88 -13.85 -32.28
CA THR A 135 19.65 -12.49 -31.75
C THR A 135 20.68 -11.49 -32.27
N VAL A 136 21.95 -11.89 -32.36
CA VAL A 136 23.02 -11.05 -32.95
C VAL A 136 22.76 -10.78 -34.42
N ALA A 137 22.31 -11.78 -35.19
CA ALA A 137 21.94 -11.61 -36.60
C ALA A 137 20.76 -10.65 -36.77
N LEU A 138 19.75 -10.74 -35.91
CA LEU A 138 18.61 -9.83 -35.88
C LEU A 138 19.04 -8.39 -35.56
N LEU A 139 19.85 -8.20 -34.51
CA LEU A 139 20.35 -6.88 -34.12
C LEU A 139 21.21 -6.24 -35.23
N ARG A 140 22.03 -7.04 -35.94
CA ARG A 140 22.78 -6.57 -37.11
C ARG A 140 21.85 -6.10 -38.23
N THR A 141 20.75 -6.82 -38.46
CA THR A 141 19.72 -6.43 -39.45
C THR A 141 19.04 -5.12 -39.08
N LEU A 142 18.93 -4.83 -37.78
CA LEU A 142 18.40 -3.57 -37.24
C LEU A 142 19.42 -2.42 -37.24
N GLY A 143 20.63 -2.63 -37.76
CA GLY A 143 21.68 -1.62 -37.86
C GLY A 143 22.61 -1.51 -36.65
N ALA A 144 22.55 -2.46 -35.70
CA ALA A 144 23.50 -2.50 -34.59
C ALA A 144 24.88 -2.99 -35.04
N ILE A 145 25.94 -2.36 -34.53
CA ILE A 145 27.33 -2.74 -34.79
C ILE A 145 27.74 -3.79 -33.76
N VAL A 146 28.15 -4.96 -34.26
CA VAL A 146 28.56 -6.08 -33.40
C VAL A 146 30.05 -5.96 -33.11
N VAL A 147 30.40 -5.82 -31.84
CA VAL A 147 31.77 -5.76 -31.32
C VAL A 147 32.18 -7.15 -30.87
N ALA A 148 33.35 -7.61 -31.33
CA ALA A 148 33.88 -8.91 -30.92
C ALA A 148 34.36 -8.87 -29.46
N PRO A 149 34.01 -9.87 -28.62
CA PRO A 149 34.51 -9.93 -27.26
C PRO A 149 36.02 -10.20 -27.26
N PRO A 150 36.78 -9.65 -26.29
CA PRO A 150 38.23 -9.80 -26.23
C PRO A 150 38.69 -11.24 -25.93
N SER A 151 37.84 -12.06 -25.29
CA SER A 151 38.05 -13.50 -25.06
C SER A 151 36.74 -14.20 -24.71
N GLY A 152 36.65 -15.52 -24.89
CA GLY A 152 35.42 -16.30 -24.62
C GLY A 152 34.97 -16.33 -23.14
N ASN A 153 35.85 -15.98 -22.20
CA ASN A 153 35.52 -15.88 -20.77
C ASN A 153 35.61 -14.44 -20.24
N ALA A 154 35.39 -13.45 -21.11
CA ALA A 154 35.50 -12.04 -20.73
C ALA A 154 34.51 -11.67 -19.60
N SER A 155 35.01 -10.96 -18.59
CA SER A 155 34.18 -10.40 -17.52
C SER A 155 33.29 -9.26 -18.05
N ALA A 156 32.20 -8.94 -17.36
CA ALA A 156 31.31 -7.83 -17.75
C ALA A 156 32.06 -6.51 -17.93
N ALA A 157 33.06 -6.24 -17.07
CA ALA A 157 33.91 -5.05 -17.19
C ALA A 157 34.83 -5.08 -18.42
N GLN A 158 35.26 -6.26 -18.89
CA GLN A 158 36.03 -6.38 -20.14
C GLN A 158 35.14 -6.16 -21.37
N LEU A 159 33.89 -6.63 -21.33
CA LEU A 159 32.90 -6.44 -22.39
C LEU A 159 32.47 -4.97 -22.50
N HIS A 160 32.20 -4.31 -21.37
CA HIS A 160 31.92 -2.87 -21.36
C HIS A 160 33.10 -2.05 -21.90
N ARG A 161 34.34 -2.38 -21.51
CA ARG A 161 35.53 -1.72 -22.07
C ARG A 161 35.66 -1.90 -23.58
N ALA A 162 35.36 -3.09 -24.10
CA ALA A 162 35.36 -3.33 -25.55
C ALA A 162 34.32 -2.47 -26.27
N LEU A 163 33.12 -2.32 -25.71
CA LEU A 163 32.09 -1.42 -26.24
C LEU A 163 32.52 0.05 -26.20
N SER A 164 33.06 0.52 -25.07
CA SER A 164 33.55 1.90 -24.93
C SER A 164 34.71 2.19 -25.89
N GLN A 165 35.63 1.23 -26.09
CA GLN A 165 36.71 1.36 -27.07
C GLN A 165 36.18 1.42 -28.50
N ALA A 166 35.25 0.55 -28.88
CA ALA A 166 34.64 0.57 -30.21
C ALA A 166 33.90 1.90 -30.48
N ALA A 167 33.21 2.46 -29.47
CA ALA A 167 32.60 3.78 -29.60
C ALA A 167 33.63 4.89 -29.89
N ARG A 168 34.80 4.84 -29.24
CA ARG A 168 35.89 5.81 -29.46
C ARG A 168 36.49 5.70 -30.86
N GLU A 169 36.69 4.47 -31.33
CA GLU A 169 37.22 4.22 -32.68
C GLU A 169 36.27 4.70 -33.78
N LEU A 170 34.96 4.68 -33.50
CA LEU A 170 33.92 5.23 -34.38
C LEU A 170 33.78 6.76 -34.29
N GLY A 171 34.54 7.42 -33.42
CA GLY A 171 34.51 8.88 -33.24
C GLY A 171 33.22 9.40 -32.60
N LEU A 172 32.53 8.57 -31.81
CA LEU A 172 31.29 8.96 -31.14
C LEU A 172 31.58 9.84 -29.91
N PRO A 173 30.68 10.78 -29.55
CA PRO A 173 30.89 11.70 -28.44
C PRO A 173 30.86 11.03 -27.05
N GLY A 174 30.33 9.81 -26.95
CA GLY A 174 30.35 8.99 -25.75
C GLY A 174 29.46 7.76 -25.86
N ILE A 175 29.33 7.03 -24.76
CA ILE A 175 28.56 5.78 -24.71
C ILE A 175 27.73 5.64 -23.44
N VAL A 176 26.48 5.19 -23.61
CA VAL A 176 25.56 4.76 -22.57
C VAL A 176 25.58 3.23 -22.50
N LEU A 177 26.11 2.67 -21.42
CA LEU A 177 26.24 1.23 -21.20
C LEU A 177 25.01 0.66 -20.50
N GLN A 178 24.34 -0.30 -21.12
CA GLN A 178 23.22 -1.01 -20.51
C GLN A 178 23.65 -1.91 -19.36
N THR A 179 22.73 -2.12 -18.41
CA THR A 179 22.92 -3.12 -17.34
C THR A 179 22.57 -4.51 -17.85
N ARG A 180 22.91 -5.55 -17.08
CA ARG A 180 22.73 -6.96 -17.47
C ARG A 180 21.30 -7.30 -17.89
N GLU A 181 20.30 -6.73 -17.25
CA GLU A 181 18.88 -7.01 -17.52
C GLU A 181 18.33 -6.22 -18.72
N CYS A 182 19.11 -5.28 -19.25
CA CYS A 182 18.73 -4.38 -20.34
C CYS A 182 17.37 -3.68 -20.10
N PRO A 183 17.15 -3.04 -18.93
CA PRO A 183 15.93 -2.30 -18.66
C PRO A 183 15.78 -1.13 -19.65
N ARG A 184 14.56 -0.60 -19.79
CA ARG A 184 14.32 0.58 -20.62
C ARG A 184 15.16 1.75 -20.08
N ILE A 185 15.65 2.66 -20.94
CA ILE A 185 16.54 3.78 -20.54
C ILE A 185 15.73 5.04 -20.27
N ASP A 186 15.97 5.68 -19.12
CA ASP A 186 15.57 7.05 -18.80
C ASP A 186 16.58 8.01 -19.44
N TYR A 187 16.29 8.47 -20.64
CA TYR A 187 17.24 9.29 -21.41
C TYR A 187 17.54 10.63 -20.74
N ASP A 188 16.56 11.24 -20.08
CA ASP A 188 16.74 12.54 -19.43
C ASP A 188 17.65 12.42 -18.21
N ARG A 189 17.39 11.45 -17.33
CA ARG A 189 18.26 11.21 -16.16
C ARG A 189 19.61 10.65 -16.54
N THR A 190 19.69 9.88 -17.62
CA THR A 190 20.96 9.42 -18.17
C THR A 190 21.76 10.59 -18.75
N ALA A 191 21.11 11.56 -19.40
CA ALA A 191 21.76 12.76 -19.93
C ALA A 191 22.38 13.59 -18.80
N MET A 192 21.65 13.82 -17.71
CA MET A 192 22.19 14.54 -16.53
C MET A 192 23.39 13.83 -15.90
N ALA A 193 23.35 12.49 -15.83
CA ALA A 193 24.48 11.70 -15.35
C ALA A 193 25.67 11.75 -16.33
N PHE A 194 25.39 11.80 -17.63
CA PHE A 194 26.38 11.90 -18.69
C PHE A 194 27.08 13.26 -18.71
N GLU A 195 26.39 14.36 -18.43
CA GLU A 195 26.99 15.70 -18.32
C GLU A 195 28.10 15.79 -17.28
N HIS A 196 28.03 14.94 -16.25
CA HIS A 196 29.03 14.86 -15.18
C HIS A 196 30.02 13.70 -15.38
N ALA A 197 29.89 12.94 -16.47
CA ALA A 197 30.74 11.81 -16.81
C ALA A 197 31.70 12.18 -17.95
N ASP A 198 32.93 11.65 -17.92
CA ASP A 198 33.96 12.03 -18.90
C ASP A 198 33.67 11.51 -20.33
N TYR A 199 33.12 10.30 -20.48
CA TYR A 199 32.89 9.66 -21.79
C TYR A 199 31.88 8.50 -21.76
N GLU A 200 31.80 7.79 -20.64
CA GLU A 200 30.91 6.64 -20.47
C GLU A 200 30.00 6.83 -19.26
N VAL A 201 28.75 6.44 -19.41
CA VAL A 201 27.77 6.41 -18.32
C VAL A 201 27.03 5.08 -18.36
N VAL A 202 26.68 4.53 -17.20
CA VAL A 202 25.75 3.39 -17.15
C VAL A 202 24.33 3.92 -17.29
N ALA A 203 23.54 3.29 -18.16
CA ALA A 203 22.16 3.67 -18.43
C ALA A 203 21.36 3.75 -17.12
N VAL A 204 20.74 4.90 -16.88
CA VAL A 204 19.78 5.04 -15.79
C VAL A 204 18.47 4.41 -16.28
N PRO A 205 17.94 3.38 -15.63
CA PRO A 205 16.73 2.73 -16.10
C PRO A 205 15.51 3.67 -15.98
N GLU A 206 14.69 3.69 -17.03
CA GLU A 206 13.33 4.23 -17.06
C GLU A 206 12.56 3.52 -15.95
N ARG A 207 12.24 4.27 -14.90
CA ARG A 207 11.20 3.85 -13.98
C ARG A 207 9.92 3.83 -14.81
N TRP A 208 9.32 2.65 -15.06
CA TRP A 208 8.00 2.57 -15.68
C TRP A 208 7.12 3.66 -15.08
N SER A 209 6.69 4.59 -15.93
CA SER A 209 5.89 5.77 -15.60
C SER A 209 5.73 6.02 -14.10
N GLN A 210 6.70 6.69 -13.48
CA GLN A 210 6.26 7.65 -12.48
C GLN A 210 5.73 8.86 -13.27
N SER A 211 4.46 8.75 -13.74
CA SER A 211 3.56 9.85 -13.38
C SER A 211 3.83 10.08 -11.91
N SER A 212 4.01 11.31 -11.41
CA SER A 212 4.15 11.54 -9.97
C SER A 212 3.12 10.69 -9.18
N LYS A 213 3.48 9.51 -8.66
CA LYS A 213 2.50 8.51 -8.20
C LYS A 213 3.18 7.59 -7.20
N THR A 214 3.02 7.90 -5.93
CA THR A 214 2.20 7.05 -5.04
C THR A 214 1.79 5.69 -5.66
N PRO A 215 2.29 4.53 -5.18
CA PRO A 215 1.84 3.22 -5.66
C PRO A 215 0.31 3.12 -5.58
N THR A 216 -0.31 2.48 -6.57
CA THR A 216 -1.77 2.39 -6.63
C THR A 216 -2.26 1.23 -5.77
N VAL A 217 -1.56 0.09 -5.82
CA VAL A 217 -1.84 -1.10 -5.01
C VAL A 217 -0.56 -1.52 -4.28
N VAL A 218 -0.57 -1.39 -2.96
CA VAL A 218 0.48 -1.93 -2.09
C VAL A 218 -0.08 -3.11 -1.35
N VAL A 219 0.63 -4.23 -1.32
CA VAL A 219 0.26 -5.39 -0.50
C VAL A 219 1.14 -5.44 0.74
N GLY A 220 0.51 -5.40 1.91
CA GLY A 220 1.14 -5.53 3.22
C GLY A 220 1.02 -6.93 3.78
N ILE A 221 2.13 -7.52 4.20
CA ILE A 221 2.17 -8.87 4.79
C ILE A 221 2.78 -8.79 6.20
N PRO A 222 1.98 -8.94 7.28
CA PRO A 222 2.53 -9.08 8.62
C PRO A 222 3.10 -10.50 8.77
N ALA A 223 4.36 -10.61 9.19
CA ALA A 223 5.05 -11.90 9.30
C ALA A 223 5.74 -12.04 10.66
N TYR A 224 5.68 -13.24 11.24
CA TYR A 224 6.43 -13.63 12.43
C TYR A 224 6.72 -15.13 12.38
N ASN A 225 7.99 -15.51 12.35
CA ASN A 225 8.47 -16.89 12.21
C ASN A 225 7.81 -17.64 11.05
N ALA A 226 7.84 -17.04 9.85
CA ALA A 226 7.18 -17.50 8.64
C ALA A 226 8.18 -17.84 7.52
N ALA A 227 9.42 -18.22 7.85
CA ALA A 227 10.48 -18.44 6.87
C ALA A 227 10.10 -19.48 5.78
N GLU A 228 9.29 -20.48 6.11
CA GLU A 228 8.87 -21.51 5.15
C GLU A 228 7.83 -21.01 4.15
N SER A 229 6.91 -20.13 4.58
CA SER A 229 5.76 -19.71 3.77
C SER A 229 5.95 -18.35 3.10
N ILE A 230 6.77 -17.45 3.68
CA ILE A 230 6.84 -16.05 3.24
C ILE A 230 7.33 -15.87 1.80
N GLY A 231 8.32 -16.66 1.36
CA GLY A 231 8.86 -16.58 0.00
C GLY A 231 7.79 -16.85 -1.06
N PRO A 232 7.15 -18.04 -1.06
CA PRO A 232 6.05 -18.36 -1.97
C PRO A 232 4.89 -17.37 -1.92
N VAL A 233 4.52 -16.87 -0.73
CA VAL A 233 3.44 -15.86 -0.59
C VAL A 233 3.84 -14.55 -1.28
N VAL A 234 5.06 -14.07 -1.09
CA VAL A 234 5.56 -12.86 -1.78
C VAL A 234 5.58 -13.06 -3.29
N GLU A 235 6.16 -14.16 -3.78
CA GLU A 235 6.28 -14.46 -5.21
C GLU A 235 4.92 -14.54 -5.91
N SER A 236 3.94 -15.18 -5.27
CA SER A 236 2.57 -15.28 -5.80
C SER A 236 1.77 -13.97 -5.69
N THR A 237 2.19 -13.04 -4.82
CA THR A 237 1.55 -11.73 -4.64
C THR A 237 2.07 -10.68 -5.63
N LEU A 238 3.35 -10.72 -6.00
CA LEU A 238 4.00 -9.74 -6.89
C LEU A 238 3.22 -9.44 -8.20
N PRO A 239 2.59 -10.42 -8.88
CA PRO A 239 1.83 -10.14 -10.11
C PRO A 239 0.62 -9.21 -9.93
N TYR A 240 0.14 -9.02 -8.70
CA TYR A 240 -1.09 -8.28 -8.39
C TYR A 240 -0.85 -6.97 -7.62
N ALA A 241 0.41 -6.60 -7.40
CA ALA A 241 0.80 -5.45 -6.58
C ALA A 241 1.84 -4.58 -7.30
N ASP A 242 1.78 -3.26 -7.08
CA ASP A 242 2.87 -2.36 -7.49
C ASP A 242 4.08 -2.51 -6.55
N GLU A 243 3.81 -2.78 -5.27
CA GLU A 243 4.82 -3.03 -4.24
C GLU A 243 4.29 -4.04 -3.21
N VAL A 244 5.14 -4.96 -2.78
CA VAL A 244 4.88 -5.85 -1.64
C VAL A 244 5.73 -5.41 -0.46
N VAL A 245 5.09 -5.07 0.66
CA VAL A 245 5.73 -4.66 1.91
C VAL A 245 5.50 -5.74 2.96
N VAL A 246 6.58 -6.39 3.39
CA VAL A 246 6.54 -7.35 4.50
C VAL A 246 6.98 -6.65 5.78
N VAL A 247 6.17 -6.74 6.84
CA VAL A 247 6.58 -6.32 8.18
C VAL A 247 6.94 -7.57 8.96
N ASP A 248 8.24 -7.79 9.14
CA ASP A 248 8.77 -8.82 10.02
C ASP A 248 8.71 -8.33 11.47
N ASP A 249 7.84 -8.94 12.27
CA ASP A 249 7.58 -8.59 13.66
C ASP A 249 8.62 -9.21 14.61
N GLY A 250 9.91 -9.04 14.29
CA GLY A 250 11.03 -9.51 15.10
C GLY A 250 11.17 -11.04 15.13
N SER A 251 11.09 -11.69 13.97
CA SER A 251 11.29 -13.14 13.86
C SER A 251 12.69 -13.58 14.28
N SER A 252 12.81 -14.81 14.79
CA SER A 252 14.11 -15.44 15.12
C SER A 252 14.66 -16.33 14.00
N ASP A 253 13.94 -16.45 12.88
CA ASP A 253 14.29 -17.28 11.73
C ASP A 253 14.64 -16.41 10.49
N GLU A 254 14.79 -17.05 9.34
CA GLU A 254 15.17 -16.40 8.07
C GLU A 254 14.01 -15.64 7.38
N THR A 255 12.90 -15.33 8.08
CA THR A 255 11.69 -14.71 7.49
C THR A 255 12.03 -13.46 6.68
N ALA A 256 12.76 -12.51 7.28
CA ALA A 256 13.12 -11.26 6.60
C ALA A 256 14.06 -11.47 5.40
N GLU A 257 14.99 -12.42 5.48
CA GLU A 257 15.93 -12.71 4.39
C GLU A 257 15.21 -13.31 3.19
N ARG A 258 14.33 -14.28 3.45
CA ARG A 258 13.53 -14.94 2.41
C ARG A 258 12.52 -14.01 1.77
N ALA A 259 11.89 -13.13 2.55
CA ALA A 259 11.02 -12.08 2.02
C ALA A 259 11.76 -11.12 1.07
N ARG A 260 12.99 -10.69 1.43
CA ARG A 260 13.83 -9.85 0.56
C ARG A 260 14.24 -10.59 -0.70
N ALA A 261 14.66 -11.84 -0.57
CA ALA A 261 15.07 -12.67 -1.71
C ALA A 261 13.92 -12.89 -2.71
N ALA A 262 12.69 -13.00 -2.20
CA ALA A 262 11.48 -13.09 -3.00
C ALA A 262 11.03 -11.77 -3.65
N GLY A 263 11.67 -10.63 -3.33
CA GLY A 263 11.42 -9.35 -3.99
C GLY A 263 10.55 -8.35 -3.21
N ALA A 264 10.27 -8.59 -1.92
CA ALA A 264 9.52 -7.64 -1.08
C ALA A 264 10.40 -6.54 -0.46
N THR A 265 9.79 -5.38 -0.23
CA THR A 265 10.30 -4.37 0.72
C THR A 265 10.08 -4.88 2.14
N VAL A 266 11.13 -5.01 2.95
CA VAL A 266 11.01 -5.59 4.31
C VAL A 266 11.29 -4.55 5.38
N VAL A 267 10.31 -4.35 6.27
CA VAL A 267 10.42 -3.56 7.49
C VAL A 267 10.54 -4.51 8.67
N VAL A 268 11.64 -4.42 9.43
CA VAL A 268 11.90 -5.32 10.56
C VAL A 268 11.66 -4.58 11.87
N HIS A 269 10.88 -5.17 12.77
CA HIS A 269 10.78 -4.72 14.15
C HIS A 269 11.92 -5.30 14.99
N GLU A 270 12.50 -4.49 15.89
CA GLU A 270 13.56 -4.95 16.80
C GLU A 270 13.13 -6.09 17.74
N ARG A 271 11.82 -6.21 18.00
CA ARG A 271 11.20 -7.24 18.83
C ARG A 271 9.76 -7.46 18.37
N ASN A 272 9.19 -8.60 18.75
CA ASN A 272 7.77 -8.88 18.51
C ASN A 272 6.88 -7.84 19.21
N ARG A 273 6.03 -7.18 18.41
CA ARG A 273 5.06 -6.17 18.84
C ARG A 273 3.62 -6.68 18.71
N GLY A 274 3.42 -7.92 18.31
CA GLY A 274 2.15 -8.56 18.04
C GLY A 274 1.56 -8.19 16.67
N TYR A 275 0.60 -8.99 16.22
CA TYR A 275 -0.07 -8.82 14.92
C TYR A 275 -0.62 -7.40 14.69
N GLY A 276 -1.29 -6.82 15.68
CA GLY A 276 -1.76 -5.43 15.62
C GLY A 276 -0.62 -4.41 15.55
N GLY A 277 0.53 -4.72 16.16
CA GLY A 277 1.76 -3.93 16.03
C GLY A 277 2.29 -3.93 14.60
N ALA A 278 2.33 -5.09 13.95
CA ALA A 278 2.71 -5.22 12.53
C ALA A 278 1.72 -4.50 11.59
N LEU A 279 0.41 -4.65 11.82
CA LEU A 279 -0.63 -3.95 11.06
C LEU A 279 -0.50 -2.43 11.14
N LYS A 280 -0.22 -1.87 12.33
CA LYS A 280 0.01 -0.42 12.47
C LYS A 280 1.19 0.06 11.65
N THR A 281 2.26 -0.73 11.58
CA THR A 281 3.41 -0.41 10.74
C THR A 281 3.00 -0.47 9.27
N LEU A 282 2.26 -1.49 8.83
CA LEU A 282 1.72 -1.56 7.47
C LEU A 282 0.84 -0.35 7.12
N PHE A 283 -0.04 0.10 8.02
CA PHE A 283 -0.84 1.30 7.77
C PHE A 283 0.02 2.56 7.63
N LYS A 284 1.09 2.69 8.43
CA LYS A 284 2.04 3.81 8.31
C LYS A 284 2.82 3.74 6.99
N GLU A 285 3.28 2.56 6.60
CA GLU A 285 3.99 2.34 5.34
C GLU A 285 3.09 2.61 4.12
N GLY A 286 1.83 2.19 4.19
CA GLY A 286 0.84 2.51 3.15
C GLY A 286 0.52 4.01 3.11
N ALA A 287 0.38 4.66 4.26
CA ALA A 287 0.10 6.09 4.35
C ALA A 287 1.28 6.96 3.87
N SER A 288 2.52 6.58 4.18
CA SER A 288 3.74 7.31 3.75
C SER A 288 3.97 7.20 2.25
N ARG A 289 3.59 6.06 1.65
CA ARG A 289 3.54 5.86 0.20
C ARG A 289 2.34 6.51 -0.48
N GLU A 290 1.42 7.04 0.31
CA GLU A 290 0.12 7.59 -0.13
C GLU A 290 -0.77 6.60 -0.90
N THR A 291 -0.57 5.28 -0.74
CA THR A 291 -1.15 4.26 -1.62
C THR A 291 -2.66 4.43 -1.83
N ALA A 292 -3.15 4.21 -3.05
CA ALA A 292 -4.59 4.28 -3.33
C ALA A 292 -5.34 3.11 -2.67
N HIS A 293 -4.72 1.93 -2.69
CA HIS A 293 -5.23 0.69 -2.11
C HIS A 293 -4.10 0.01 -1.32
N LEU A 294 -4.32 -0.19 -0.02
CA LEU A 294 -3.49 -1.08 0.80
C LEU A 294 -4.24 -2.38 0.97
N VAL A 295 -3.69 -3.48 0.47
CA VAL A 295 -4.24 -4.83 0.67
C VAL A 295 -3.40 -5.54 1.71
N VAL A 296 -4.00 -6.08 2.75
CA VAL A 296 -3.32 -6.88 3.77
C VAL A 296 -3.67 -8.33 3.54
N ILE A 297 -2.67 -9.21 3.57
CA ILE A 297 -2.81 -10.66 3.44
C ILE A 297 -1.88 -11.35 4.45
N ASP A 298 -2.33 -12.46 5.04
CA ASP A 298 -1.56 -13.19 6.06
C ASP A 298 -0.38 -13.99 5.43
N ALA A 299 0.71 -14.15 6.18
CA ALA A 299 1.93 -14.81 5.73
C ALA A 299 1.85 -16.36 5.65
N ASP A 300 0.72 -16.97 6.00
CA ASP A 300 0.56 -18.44 6.10
C ASP A 300 0.20 -19.13 4.78
N GLY A 301 -0.07 -18.36 3.72
CA GLY A 301 -0.43 -18.87 2.40
C GLY A 301 -1.82 -19.50 2.30
N GLN A 302 -2.69 -19.30 3.30
CA GLN A 302 -4.08 -19.81 3.24
C GLN A 302 -4.94 -19.03 2.26
N HIS A 303 -4.63 -17.75 2.06
CA HIS A 303 -5.35 -16.87 1.14
C HIS A 303 -4.72 -16.90 -0.26
N ASP A 304 -5.56 -16.93 -1.30
CA ASP A 304 -5.11 -16.84 -2.69
C ASP A 304 -4.87 -15.36 -3.10
N PRO A 305 -3.62 -14.96 -3.43
CA PRO A 305 -3.33 -13.61 -3.91
C PRO A 305 -4.03 -13.27 -5.24
N ALA A 306 -4.49 -14.27 -6.00
CA ALA A 306 -5.27 -14.03 -7.23
C ALA A 306 -6.62 -13.34 -6.96
N ASP A 307 -7.09 -13.32 -5.72
CA ASP A 307 -8.29 -12.56 -5.32
C ASP A 307 -8.01 -11.07 -5.08
N ILE A 308 -6.74 -10.60 -5.04
CA ILE A 308 -6.37 -9.18 -4.80
C ILE A 308 -7.10 -8.25 -5.80
N PRO A 309 -7.10 -8.52 -7.11
CA PRO A 309 -7.81 -7.68 -8.08
C PRO A 309 -9.29 -7.55 -7.79
N LEU A 310 -9.95 -8.59 -7.26
CA LEU A 310 -11.37 -8.55 -6.91
C LEU A 310 -11.64 -7.58 -5.76
N LEU A 311 -10.81 -7.60 -4.72
CA LEU A 311 -10.92 -6.67 -3.59
C LEU A 311 -10.73 -5.22 -4.05
N VAL A 312 -9.68 -4.98 -4.85
CA VAL A 312 -9.35 -3.63 -5.37
C VAL A 312 -10.43 -3.11 -6.31
N GLU A 313 -10.92 -3.94 -7.24
CA GLU A 313 -11.97 -3.54 -8.17
C GLU A 313 -13.28 -3.23 -7.44
N THR A 314 -13.61 -3.98 -6.39
CA THR A 314 -14.78 -3.68 -5.53
C THR A 314 -14.62 -2.32 -4.83
N GLN A 315 -13.42 -2.00 -4.32
CA GLN A 315 -13.16 -0.67 -3.77
C GLN A 315 -13.35 0.44 -4.80
N ARG A 316 -12.84 0.23 -6.03
CA ARG A 316 -12.94 1.22 -7.12
C ARG A 316 -14.37 1.43 -7.59
N ARG A 317 -15.09 0.34 -7.87
CA ARG A 317 -16.44 0.36 -8.40
C ARG A 317 -17.43 0.97 -7.41
N ASP A 318 -17.34 0.55 -6.14
CA ASP A 318 -18.36 0.87 -5.14
C ASP A 318 -17.94 2.06 -4.24
N GLY A 319 -16.73 2.60 -4.42
CA GLY A 319 -16.17 3.63 -3.56
C GLY A 319 -16.03 3.17 -2.11
N THR A 320 -15.75 1.87 -1.91
CA THR A 320 -15.74 1.25 -0.58
C THR A 320 -14.42 1.49 0.15
N ASP A 321 -14.47 1.93 1.40
CA ASP A 321 -13.29 2.22 2.20
C ASP A 321 -12.56 0.95 2.65
N ILE A 322 -13.31 -0.07 3.09
CA ILE A 322 -12.75 -1.35 3.55
C ILE A 322 -13.47 -2.49 2.86
N VAL A 323 -12.72 -3.34 2.15
CA VAL A 323 -13.26 -4.56 1.54
C VAL A 323 -12.63 -5.77 2.22
N ILE A 324 -13.46 -6.68 2.71
CA ILE A 324 -13.03 -7.88 3.43
C ILE A 324 -13.17 -9.08 2.50
N GLY A 325 -12.09 -9.83 2.31
CA GLY A 325 -12.14 -11.16 1.72
C GLY A 325 -12.78 -12.13 2.70
N SER A 326 -13.99 -12.58 2.39
CA SER A 326 -14.85 -13.32 3.30
C SER A 326 -14.92 -14.80 2.91
N ARG A 327 -14.73 -15.67 3.92
CA ARG A 327 -14.93 -17.13 3.81
C ARG A 327 -16.40 -17.55 3.68
N TYR A 328 -17.32 -16.63 3.97
CA TYR A 328 -18.74 -16.91 4.24
C TYR A 328 -19.69 -16.23 3.24
N VAL A 329 -19.15 -15.63 2.18
CA VAL A 329 -19.91 -14.94 1.13
C VAL A 329 -19.65 -15.65 -0.19
N GLY A 330 -20.72 -15.93 -0.95
CA GLY A 330 -20.66 -16.56 -2.28
C GLY A 330 -20.96 -18.06 -2.32
N GLU A 331 -20.67 -18.71 -3.45
CA GLU A 331 -21.02 -20.12 -3.76
C GLU A 331 -19.85 -21.11 -3.60
N ARG A 332 -18.60 -20.64 -3.51
CA ARG A 332 -17.40 -21.45 -3.30
C ARG A 332 -17.32 -21.88 -1.84
N THR A 333 -17.73 -23.12 -1.59
CA THR A 333 -17.73 -23.72 -0.26
C THR A 333 -16.31 -23.98 0.23
N THR A 334 -15.84 -23.21 1.21
CA THR A 334 -14.65 -23.55 1.98
C THR A 334 -15.02 -24.56 3.08
N ARG A 335 -14.33 -25.69 3.19
CA ARG A 335 -14.55 -26.65 4.30
C ARG A 335 -13.92 -26.12 5.58
N ILE A 336 -14.69 -25.36 6.33
CA ILE A 336 -14.29 -24.88 7.66
C ILE A 336 -14.63 -25.98 8.69
N PRO A 337 -13.71 -26.35 9.62
CA PRO A 337 -14.04 -27.26 10.71
C PRO A 337 -15.25 -26.75 11.52
N PHE A 338 -16.22 -27.63 11.78
CA PHE A 338 -17.53 -27.29 12.37
C PHE A 338 -17.42 -26.44 13.65
N VAL A 339 -16.46 -26.74 14.52
CA VAL A 339 -16.29 -26.02 15.79
C VAL A 339 -15.70 -24.62 15.60
N ARG A 340 -14.82 -24.43 14.60
CA ARG A 340 -14.30 -23.10 14.23
C ARG A 340 -15.42 -22.22 13.66
N ALA A 341 -16.37 -22.81 12.93
CA ALA A 341 -17.54 -22.11 12.42
C ALA A 341 -18.45 -21.59 13.55
N ILE A 342 -18.65 -22.37 14.62
CA ILE A 342 -19.42 -21.93 15.80
C ILE A 342 -18.72 -20.75 16.50
N GLY A 343 -17.41 -20.86 16.77
CA GLY A 343 -16.63 -19.80 17.42
C GLY A 343 -16.64 -18.49 16.63
N LEU A 344 -16.41 -18.55 15.32
CA LEU A 344 -16.47 -17.39 14.43
C LEU A 344 -17.88 -16.78 14.38
N GLY A 345 -18.93 -17.61 14.37
CA GLY A 345 -20.33 -17.15 14.41
C GLY A 345 -20.66 -16.33 15.66
N VAL A 346 -20.15 -16.73 16.83
CA VAL A 346 -20.33 -15.99 18.08
C VAL A 346 -19.59 -14.65 18.02
N ILE A 347 -18.32 -14.63 17.62
CA ILE A 347 -17.51 -13.41 17.51
C ILE A 347 -18.14 -12.43 16.50
N ASN A 348 -18.59 -12.91 15.35
CA ASN A 348 -19.25 -12.09 14.34
C ASN A 348 -20.53 -11.48 14.88
N SER A 349 -21.37 -12.26 15.54
CA SER A 349 -22.62 -11.78 16.14
C SER A 349 -22.35 -10.69 17.18
N LEU A 350 -21.33 -10.90 18.01
CA LEU A 350 -20.93 -9.96 19.04
C LEU A 350 -20.38 -8.66 18.50
N THR A 351 -19.50 -8.77 17.51
CA THR A 351 -18.89 -7.64 16.83
C THR A 351 -20.00 -6.80 16.19
N ASN A 352 -20.91 -7.41 15.44
CA ASN A 352 -22.04 -6.69 14.83
C ASN A 352 -22.95 -6.02 15.88
N ALA A 353 -23.29 -6.71 16.97
CA ALA A 353 -24.05 -6.13 18.07
C ALA A 353 -23.32 -4.91 18.68
N SER A 354 -22.00 -4.99 18.83
CA SER A 354 -21.19 -3.89 19.36
C SER A 354 -21.05 -2.69 18.43
N LEU A 355 -21.20 -2.92 17.12
CA LEU A 355 -21.28 -1.88 16.09
C LEU A 355 -22.71 -1.34 15.94
N GLY A 356 -23.62 -1.65 16.87
CA GLY A 356 -25.02 -1.21 16.82
C GLY A 356 -25.86 -1.87 15.72
N LYS A 357 -25.31 -2.87 15.03
CA LYS A 357 -26.01 -3.59 13.96
C LYS A 357 -26.84 -4.69 14.60
N LEU A 358 -28.13 -4.43 14.77
CA LEU A 358 -29.12 -5.38 15.31
C LEU A 358 -29.88 -6.13 14.22
N ARG A 359 -29.75 -5.72 12.95
CA ARG A 359 -30.42 -6.33 11.80
C ARG A 359 -29.43 -7.13 10.96
N PRO A 360 -29.77 -8.38 10.57
CA PRO A 360 -28.88 -9.26 9.79
C PRO A 360 -28.39 -8.66 8.46
N SER A 361 -29.15 -7.75 7.86
CA SER A 361 -28.84 -7.13 6.56
C SER A 361 -27.59 -6.24 6.58
N GLY A 362 -27.08 -5.86 7.76
CA GLY A 362 -25.85 -5.07 7.88
C GLY A 362 -24.65 -5.86 8.41
N PHE A 363 -24.81 -7.15 8.71
CA PHE A 363 -23.79 -7.92 9.42
C PHE A 363 -22.57 -8.16 8.56
N ILE A 364 -21.39 -7.90 9.14
CA ILE A 364 -20.12 -8.38 8.59
C ILE A 364 -20.00 -9.85 8.96
N ARG A 365 -19.91 -10.72 7.97
CA ARG A 365 -19.91 -12.19 8.11
C ARG A 365 -18.53 -12.76 8.41
N ASP A 366 -17.44 -12.06 8.08
CA ASP A 366 -16.07 -12.49 8.42
C ASP A 366 -15.27 -11.38 9.11
N THR A 367 -15.62 -11.10 10.36
CA THR A 367 -14.97 -10.02 11.14
C THR A 367 -13.51 -10.31 11.50
N GLN A 368 -13.05 -11.55 11.29
CA GLN A 368 -11.73 -12.05 11.66
C GLN A 368 -10.87 -12.43 10.45
N SER A 369 -11.28 -12.10 9.23
CA SER A 369 -10.42 -12.29 8.05
C SER A 369 -9.24 -11.33 8.11
N GLY A 370 -8.02 -11.86 7.92
CA GLY A 370 -6.80 -11.08 7.74
C GLY A 370 -6.67 -10.50 6.32
N TYR A 371 -7.45 -10.99 5.37
CA TYR A 371 -7.43 -10.55 3.98
C TYR A 371 -8.37 -9.37 3.74
N ARG A 372 -7.81 -8.16 3.67
CA ARG A 372 -8.59 -6.92 3.58
C ARG A 372 -7.93 -5.88 2.70
N ALA A 373 -8.72 -5.14 1.92
CA ALA A 373 -8.27 -3.96 1.21
C ALA A 373 -8.78 -2.69 1.90
N TYR A 374 -7.94 -1.65 1.93
CA TYR A 374 -8.18 -0.37 2.57
C TYR A 374 -7.94 0.78 1.59
N SER A 375 -8.88 1.71 1.51
CA SER A 375 -8.75 2.92 0.68
C SER A 375 -7.63 3.80 1.23
N ARG A 376 -7.13 4.74 0.41
CA ARG A 376 -6.20 5.79 0.86
C ARG A 376 -6.68 6.48 2.15
N THR A 377 -7.96 6.83 2.20
CA THR A 377 -8.57 7.53 3.34
C THR A 377 -8.58 6.65 4.59
N ALA A 378 -9.02 5.39 4.45
CA ALA A 378 -9.03 4.43 5.55
C ALA A 378 -7.60 4.16 6.06
N THR A 379 -6.64 3.94 5.17
CA THR A 379 -5.23 3.70 5.48
C THR A 379 -4.63 4.86 6.29
N ARG A 380 -4.81 6.12 5.84
CA ARG A 380 -4.34 7.30 6.57
C ARG A 380 -4.98 7.44 7.95
N SER A 381 -6.28 7.20 8.02
CA SER A 381 -7.02 7.28 9.28
C SER A 381 -6.53 6.23 10.28
N LEU A 382 -6.39 4.97 9.85
CA LEU A 382 -5.88 3.86 10.67
C LEU A 382 -4.42 4.06 11.10
N ALA A 383 -3.57 4.63 10.23
CA ALA A 383 -2.18 4.94 10.57
C ALA A 383 -2.04 5.95 11.73
N SER A 384 -3.03 6.83 11.88
CA SER A 384 -3.08 7.86 12.92
C SER A 384 -3.77 7.41 14.21
N ASP A 385 -4.49 6.28 14.20
CA ASP A 385 -5.28 5.83 15.35
C ASP A 385 -4.41 5.09 16.39
N ARG A 386 -4.37 5.65 17.60
CA ARG A 386 -3.67 5.07 18.75
C ARG A 386 -4.51 4.07 19.54
N ALA A 387 -5.83 4.02 19.30
CA ALA A 387 -6.76 3.15 20.00
C ALA A 387 -6.67 1.69 19.57
N ILE A 388 -6.19 1.42 18.35
CA ILE A 388 -5.96 0.06 17.85
C ILE A 388 -4.98 -0.65 18.78
N GLY A 389 -5.29 -1.86 19.23
CA GLY A 389 -4.39 -2.68 20.05
C GLY A 389 -3.17 -3.20 19.28
N ASN A 390 -2.19 -3.75 19.99
CA ASN A 390 -1.03 -4.42 19.39
C ASN A 390 -1.30 -5.92 19.12
N ASN A 391 -2.41 -6.43 19.62
CA ASN A 391 -2.66 -7.85 19.75
C ASN A 391 -3.53 -8.34 18.58
N MET A 392 -3.86 -9.62 18.57
CA MET A 392 -4.76 -10.24 17.58
C MET A 392 -6.18 -9.62 17.54
N GLY A 393 -6.60 -8.87 18.57
CA GLY A 393 -7.87 -8.11 18.58
C GLY A 393 -7.90 -6.91 17.62
N ALA A 394 -6.78 -6.55 17.00
CA ALA A 394 -6.68 -5.42 16.08
C ALA A 394 -7.68 -5.51 14.91
N SER A 395 -8.00 -6.71 14.43
CA SER A 395 -9.01 -6.93 13.38
C SER A 395 -10.40 -6.42 13.76
N THR A 396 -10.77 -6.52 15.04
CA THR A 396 -12.03 -6.00 15.59
C THR A 396 -11.92 -4.49 15.87
N ASP A 397 -10.76 -4.03 16.38
CA ASP A 397 -10.51 -2.60 16.61
C ASP A 397 -10.61 -1.80 15.30
N ILE A 398 -10.12 -2.35 14.18
CA ILE A 398 -10.24 -1.76 12.84
C ILE A 398 -11.71 -1.60 12.44
N LEU A 399 -12.57 -2.57 12.72
CA LEU A 399 -14.01 -2.47 12.42
C LEU A 399 -14.72 -1.45 13.32
N TYR A 400 -14.31 -1.35 14.58
CA TYR A 400 -14.80 -0.30 15.48
C TYR A 400 -14.37 1.09 15.01
N HIS A 401 -13.11 1.24 14.57
CA HIS A 401 -12.60 2.46 13.94
C HIS A 401 -13.38 2.81 12.69
N ALA A 402 -13.65 1.83 11.82
CA ALA A 402 -14.46 2.02 10.62
C ALA A 402 -15.86 2.52 10.95
N HIS A 403 -16.53 1.91 11.93
CA HIS A 403 -17.85 2.35 12.38
C HIS A 403 -17.82 3.77 12.98
N ARG A 404 -16.84 4.06 13.82
CA ARG A 404 -16.68 5.39 14.45
C ARG A 404 -16.45 6.50 13.42
N ASN A 405 -15.66 6.22 12.37
CA ASN A 405 -15.34 7.16 11.31
C ASN A 405 -16.28 7.07 10.10
N ARG A 406 -17.35 6.24 10.19
CA ARG A 406 -18.37 6.03 9.15
C ARG A 406 -17.80 5.55 7.80
N PHE A 407 -16.74 4.75 7.84
CA PHE A 407 -16.21 4.09 6.64
C PHE A 407 -17.18 3.02 6.12
N SER A 408 -17.29 2.94 4.80
CA SER A 408 -18.05 1.89 4.13
C SER A 408 -17.28 0.57 4.20
N VAL A 409 -18.00 -0.52 4.49
CA VAL A 409 -17.43 -1.86 4.59
C VAL A 409 -18.22 -2.81 3.69
N ALA A 410 -17.52 -3.49 2.78
CA ALA A 410 -18.09 -4.54 1.94
C ALA A 410 -17.35 -5.86 2.14
N GLU A 411 -18.00 -6.96 1.78
CA GLU A 411 -17.42 -8.30 1.77
C GLU A 411 -17.44 -8.86 0.36
N VAL A 412 -16.32 -9.45 -0.06
CA VAL A 412 -16.22 -10.20 -1.31
C VAL A 412 -15.86 -11.64 -1.01
N GLU A 413 -16.32 -12.54 -1.86
CA GLU A 413 -15.96 -13.94 -1.79
C GLU A 413 -14.46 -14.13 -2.07
N THR A 414 -13.77 -14.91 -1.24
CA THR A 414 -12.36 -15.28 -1.46
C THR A 414 -12.14 -16.75 -1.21
N THR A 415 -11.19 -17.34 -1.94
CA THR A 415 -10.82 -18.75 -1.80
C THR A 415 -9.81 -18.91 -0.66
N ILE A 416 -10.09 -19.83 0.28
CA ILE A 416 -9.15 -20.19 1.34
C ILE A 416 -8.76 -21.65 1.20
N SER A 417 -7.47 -21.92 1.06
CA SER A 417 -6.92 -23.27 1.11
C SER A 417 -6.51 -23.63 2.54
N TYR A 418 -7.03 -24.74 3.05
CA TYR A 418 -6.57 -25.35 4.30
C TYR A 418 -5.59 -26.51 4.07
N ASP A 419 -5.33 -26.87 2.80
CA ASP A 419 -4.40 -27.93 2.39
C ASP A 419 -3.02 -27.32 2.03
N VAL A 420 -2.52 -26.41 2.86
CA VAL A 420 -1.15 -25.88 2.71
C VAL A 420 -0.20 -26.82 3.45
N ALA A 421 0.85 -27.28 2.77
CA ALA A 421 1.89 -28.07 3.40
C ALA A 421 2.48 -27.28 4.58
N ASN A 422 2.39 -27.83 5.78
CA ASN A 422 2.85 -27.29 7.07
C ASN A 422 1.91 -26.34 7.84
N ALA A 423 0.60 -26.58 7.84
CA ALA A 423 -0.18 -26.30 9.04
C ALA A 423 0.21 -27.31 10.16
N SER A 424 1.33 -27.04 10.86
CA SER A 424 1.77 -27.73 12.08
C SER A 424 1.67 -29.27 12.07
N SER A 425 2.76 -29.96 11.77
CA SER A 425 2.89 -31.40 11.95
C SER A 425 2.93 -31.82 13.44
N GLN A 426 1.80 -31.82 14.14
CA GLN A 426 1.58 -32.56 15.39
C GLN A 426 0.08 -32.92 15.49
N GLY A 427 -0.25 -34.21 15.69
CA GLY A 427 -1.56 -34.82 15.40
C GLY A 427 -2.77 -34.42 16.27
N SER A 428 -3.94 -34.96 15.91
CA SER A 428 -5.34 -34.86 16.42
C SER A 428 -5.62 -34.30 17.84
N LEU A 429 -4.70 -34.42 18.80
CA LEU A 429 -4.78 -33.82 20.14
C LEU A 429 -4.40 -32.32 20.16
N SER A 430 -3.53 -31.87 19.26
CA SER A 430 -3.15 -30.46 19.10
C SER A 430 -4.32 -29.62 18.60
N HIS A 431 -5.13 -30.13 17.66
CA HIS A 431 -6.35 -29.49 17.19
C HIS A 431 -7.37 -29.27 18.32
N GLY A 432 -7.46 -30.20 19.28
CA GLY A 432 -8.30 -30.06 20.48
C GLY A 432 -7.75 -29.01 21.46
N MET A 433 -6.44 -28.91 21.61
CA MET A 433 -5.79 -27.90 22.45
C MET A 433 -5.84 -26.51 21.82
N ASP A 434 -5.65 -26.41 20.51
CA ASP A 434 -5.83 -25.20 19.72
C ASP A 434 -7.29 -24.75 19.75
N LEU A 435 -8.24 -25.71 19.73
CA LEU A 435 -9.65 -25.43 19.91
C LEU A 435 -9.95 -24.88 21.32
N LEU A 436 -9.44 -25.53 22.37
CA LEU A 436 -9.63 -25.08 23.75
C LEU A 436 -8.99 -23.71 23.96
N ARG A 437 -7.78 -23.51 23.44
CA ARG A 437 -7.05 -22.24 23.44
C ARG A 437 -7.81 -21.17 22.67
N ASN A 438 -8.34 -21.47 21.49
CA ASN A 438 -9.10 -20.51 20.67
C ASN A 438 -10.42 -20.13 21.36
N ILE A 439 -11.11 -21.07 22.01
CA ILE A 439 -12.33 -20.78 22.80
C ILE A 439 -11.98 -19.93 24.02
N LEU A 440 -10.97 -20.33 24.80
CA LEU A 440 -10.53 -19.60 25.99
C LEU A 440 -10.06 -18.19 25.62
N TRP A 441 -9.31 -18.07 24.53
CA TRP A 441 -8.84 -16.81 23.95
C TRP A 441 -9.98 -15.92 23.44
N THR A 442 -11.01 -16.52 22.81
CA THR A 442 -12.23 -15.81 22.39
C THR A 442 -12.98 -15.21 23.58
N VAL A 443 -13.09 -15.97 24.66
CA VAL A 443 -13.76 -15.54 25.90
C VAL A 443 -12.94 -14.46 26.63
N GLU A 444 -11.63 -14.61 26.66
CA GLU A 444 -10.72 -13.67 27.30
C GLU A 444 -10.67 -12.32 26.55
N TYR A 445 -10.37 -12.30 25.26
CA TYR A 445 -10.12 -11.05 24.53
C TYR A 445 -11.38 -10.41 23.88
N GLY A 446 -12.43 -11.19 23.62
CA GLY A 446 -13.57 -10.80 22.77
C GLY A 446 -14.65 -9.89 23.38
N ARG A 447 -14.40 -9.21 24.52
CA ARG A 447 -15.43 -8.61 25.40
C ARG A 447 -16.15 -9.68 26.26
N PRO A 448 -15.51 -10.14 27.34
CA PRO A 448 -16.02 -11.22 28.22
C PRO A 448 -17.44 -10.94 28.75
N MET A 449 -17.80 -9.67 28.96
CA MET A 449 -19.15 -9.26 29.38
C MET A 449 -20.25 -9.74 28.45
N LEU A 450 -20.02 -9.74 27.14
CA LEU A 450 -21.08 -10.12 26.20
C LEU A 450 -21.04 -11.62 25.87
N VAL A 451 -19.85 -12.24 25.81
CA VAL A 451 -19.72 -13.68 25.50
C VAL A 451 -20.13 -14.55 26.69
N LEU A 452 -19.72 -14.16 27.89
CA LEU A 452 -19.91 -14.95 29.10
C LEU A 452 -20.98 -14.31 30.00
N GLY A 453 -20.94 -12.99 30.15
CA GLY A 453 -21.88 -12.27 31.02
C GLY A 453 -23.32 -12.27 30.51
N ALA A 454 -23.59 -12.13 29.21
CA ALA A 454 -24.97 -12.12 28.71
C ALA A 454 -25.66 -13.50 28.84
N PRO A 455 -25.05 -14.63 28.43
CA PRO A 455 -25.61 -15.96 28.73
C PRO A 455 -25.73 -16.23 30.23
N GLY A 456 -24.74 -15.80 31.02
CA GLY A 456 -24.79 -15.90 32.49
C GLY A 456 -25.96 -15.14 33.09
N ALA A 457 -26.25 -13.93 32.60
CA ALA A 457 -27.34 -13.09 33.07
C ALA A 457 -28.71 -13.67 32.70
N VAL A 458 -28.83 -14.24 31.49
CA VAL A 458 -30.04 -14.97 31.07
C VAL A 458 -30.26 -16.21 31.93
N ALA A 459 -29.21 -17.02 32.16
CA ALA A 459 -29.29 -18.19 33.03
C ALA A 459 -29.65 -17.81 34.47
N TRP A 460 -29.09 -16.72 34.99
CA TRP A 460 -29.41 -16.18 36.31
C TRP A 460 -30.87 -15.74 36.40
N LEU A 461 -31.36 -14.96 35.42
CA LEU A 461 -32.76 -14.50 35.38
C LEU A 461 -33.74 -15.68 35.29
N LEU A 462 -33.44 -16.68 34.44
CA LEU A 462 -34.24 -17.91 34.34
C LEU A 462 -34.23 -18.70 35.65
N GLY A 463 -33.07 -18.79 36.30
CA GLY A 463 -32.92 -19.44 37.60
C GLY A 463 -33.76 -18.76 38.67
N VAL A 464 -33.64 -17.43 38.83
CA VAL A 464 -34.42 -16.65 39.81
C VAL A 464 -35.91 -16.79 39.53
N THR A 465 -36.34 -16.65 38.27
CA THR A 465 -37.73 -16.82 37.87
C THR A 465 -38.24 -18.22 38.20
N GLY A 466 -37.44 -19.26 37.93
CA GLY A 466 -37.76 -20.64 38.25
C GLY A 466 -37.89 -20.89 39.76
N VAL A 467 -36.97 -20.34 40.57
CA VAL A 467 -37.05 -20.43 42.04
C VAL A 467 -38.30 -19.73 42.56
N THR A 468 -38.61 -18.53 42.07
CA THR A 468 -39.83 -17.79 42.46
C THR A 468 -41.09 -18.57 42.06
N TRP A 469 -41.14 -19.11 40.84
CA TRP A 469 -42.27 -19.90 40.37
C TRP A 469 -42.49 -21.17 41.22
N LEU A 470 -41.41 -21.91 41.53
CA LEU A 470 -41.47 -23.10 42.39
C LEU A 470 -41.88 -22.76 43.82
N PHE A 471 -41.46 -21.60 44.34
CA PHE A 471 -41.88 -21.13 45.66
C PHE A 471 -43.38 -20.79 45.68
N LEU A 472 -43.90 -20.11 44.65
CA LEU A 472 -45.34 -19.85 44.55
C LEU A 472 -46.13 -21.15 44.45
N GLN A 473 -45.65 -22.12 43.67
CA GLN A 473 -46.25 -23.45 43.60
C GLN A 473 -46.29 -24.11 44.99
N TYR A 474 -45.19 -24.06 45.75
CA TYR A 474 -45.14 -24.62 47.12
C TYR A 474 -46.18 -24.00 48.05
N VAL A 475 -46.36 -22.68 47.98
CA VAL A 475 -47.34 -21.97 48.81
C VAL A 475 -48.78 -22.37 48.47
N GLU A 476 -49.06 -22.66 47.19
CA GLU A 476 -50.39 -23.07 46.73
C GLU A 476 -50.69 -24.55 46.98
N THR A 477 -49.74 -25.45 46.71
CA THR A 477 -49.98 -26.91 46.69
C THR A 477 -49.39 -27.64 47.89
N GLY A 478 -48.42 -27.05 48.59
CA GLY A 478 -47.63 -27.72 49.62
C GLY A 478 -46.60 -28.73 49.07
N GLU A 479 -46.52 -28.92 47.76
CA GLU A 479 -45.68 -29.93 47.11
C GLU A 479 -44.77 -29.31 46.04
N VAL A 480 -43.50 -29.70 46.03
CA VAL A 480 -42.54 -29.31 45.00
C VAL A 480 -41.70 -30.50 44.56
N SER A 481 -41.50 -30.63 43.26
CA SER A 481 -40.63 -31.64 42.67
C SER A 481 -39.15 -31.29 42.86
N PHE A 482 -38.33 -32.27 43.25
CA PHE A 482 -36.90 -32.08 43.52
C PHE A 482 -36.09 -31.65 42.29
N LEU A 483 -36.31 -32.25 41.12
CA LEU A 483 -35.52 -31.99 39.91
C LEU A 483 -35.59 -30.54 39.43
N PRO A 484 -36.78 -29.92 39.32
CA PRO A 484 -36.91 -28.49 38.97
C PRO A 484 -36.21 -27.57 39.97
N VAL A 485 -36.24 -27.88 41.27
CA VAL A 485 -35.56 -27.08 42.30
C VAL A 485 -34.06 -27.11 42.08
N VAL A 486 -33.47 -28.29 41.89
CA VAL A 486 -32.03 -28.42 41.63
C VAL A 486 -31.64 -27.66 40.36
N GLY A 487 -32.44 -27.78 39.30
CA GLY A 487 -32.21 -27.05 38.05
C GLY A 487 -32.26 -25.53 38.22
N ALA A 488 -33.30 -25.01 38.88
CA ALA A 488 -33.46 -23.56 39.09
C ALA A 488 -32.35 -22.97 39.97
N VAL A 489 -31.97 -23.69 41.04
CA VAL A 489 -30.85 -23.31 41.91
C VAL A 489 -29.53 -23.34 41.15
N ALA A 490 -29.26 -24.40 40.36
CA ALA A 490 -28.05 -24.50 39.56
C ALA A 490 -27.96 -23.39 38.50
N CYS A 491 -29.06 -23.07 37.80
CA CYS A 491 -29.10 -21.95 36.86
C CYS A 491 -28.88 -20.60 37.55
N THR A 492 -29.42 -20.40 38.76
CA THR A 492 -29.24 -19.16 39.53
C THR A 492 -27.77 -18.97 39.92
N PHE A 493 -27.19 -19.91 40.65
CA PHE A 493 -25.80 -19.77 41.12
C PHE A 493 -24.78 -19.89 40.00
N GLY A 494 -25.03 -20.80 39.04
CA GLY A 494 -24.19 -20.95 37.85
C GLY A 494 -24.19 -19.70 36.99
N GLY A 495 -25.36 -19.14 36.69
CA GLY A 495 -25.48 -17.89 35.94
C GLY A 495 -24.78 -16.71 36.63
N LEU A 496 -24.95 -16.59 37.95
CA LEU A 496 -24.26 -15.55 38.75
C LEU A 496 -22.73 -15.72 38.70
N LEU A 497 -22.23 -16.95 38.89
CA LEU A 497 -20.79 -17.24 38.86
C LEU A 497 -20.18 -16.88 37.50
N VAL A 498 -20.87 -17.23 36.42
CA VAL A 498 -20.47 -16.91 35.04
C VAL A 498 -20.45 -15.39 34.81
N CYS A 499 -21.44 -14.65 35.32
CA CYS A 499 -21.45 -13.18 35.29
C CYS A 499 -20.30 -12.54 36.06
N VAL A 500 -20.02 -13.02 37.27
CA VAL A 500 -18.89 -12.53 38.08
C VAL A 500 -17.56 -12.82 37.39
N THR A 501 -17.42 -14.01 36.80
CA THR A 501 -16.23 -14.38 36.02
C THR A 501 -16.06 -13.46 34.81
N ALA A 502 -17.15 -13.15 34.11
CA ALA A 502 -17.14 -12.22 32.99
C ALA A 502 -16.73 -10.79 33.41
N LEU A 503 -17.25 -10.30 34.53
CA LEU A 503 -16.90 -9.02 35.12
C LEU A 503 -15.42 -8.99 35.53
N MET A 504 -14.93 -10.04 36.18
CA MET A 504 -13.54 -10.15 36.61
C MET A 504 -12.60 -10.14 35.41
N MET A 505 -12.86 -10.95 34.38
CA MET A 505 -12.10 -10.93 33.13
C MET A 505 -12.15 -9.54 32.44
N HIS A 506 -13.30 -8.88 32.44
CA HIS A 506 -13.44 -7.54 31.86
C HIS A 506 -12.54 -6.52 32.56
N VAL A 507 -12.55 -6.53 33.89
CA VAL A 507 -11.73 -5.64 34.71
C VAL A 507 -10.24 -5.94 34.53
N LEU A 508 -9.85 -7.23 34.54
CA LEU A 508 -8.47 -7.66 34.32
C LEU A 508 -7.94 -7.22 32.95
N ASN A 509 -8.75 -7.35 31.90
CA ASN A 509 -8.36 -6.95 30.54
C ASN A 509 -8.40 -5.43 30.32
N GLY A 510 -9.15 -4.70 31.14
CA GLY A 510 -9.15 -3.24 31.18
C GLY A 510 -7.98 -2.63 31.98
N HIS A 511 -7.33 -3.40 32.86
CA HIS A 511 -6.37 -2.84 33.83
C HIS A 511 -5.01 -2.48 33.19
N PRO A 512 -4.52 -1.24 33.32
CA PRO A 512 -3.27 -0.77 32.69
C PRO A 512 -2.03 -1.60 33.07
N THR A 513 -2.00 -2.14 34.30
CA THR A 513 -0.86 -2.91 34.83
C THR A 513 -0.78 -4.33 34.27
N MET A 514 -1.92 -4.97 33.99
CA MET A 514 -1.95 -6.30 33.33
C MET A 514 -1.53 -6.19 31.86
N LYS A 515 -1.89 -5.09 31.18
CA LYS A 515 -1.34 -4.75 29.85
C LYS A 515 0.19 -4.56 29.85
N ARG A 516 0.77 -4.12 30.97
CA ARG A 516 2.23 -4.01 31.14
C ARG A 516 2.87 -5.35 31.47
N LEU A 517 2.28 -6.16 32.35
CA LEU A 517 2.80 -7.48 32.72
C LEU A 517 2.76 -8.47 31.54
N GLY A 518 1.71 -8.47 30.72
CA GLY A 518 1.71 -9.23 29.46
C GLY A 518 2.75 -8.75 28.44
N ALA A 519 3.26 -7.53 28.58
CA ALA A 519 4.37 -7.00 27.79
C ALA A 519 5.74 -7.22 28.46
N GLU A 520 5.77 -7.68 29.71
CA GLU A 520 6.99 -7.99 30.48
C GLU A 520 7.24 -9.49 30.58
N ASP A 521 6.21 -10.35 30.61
CA ASP A 521 6.34 -11.81 30.47
C ASP A 521 6.61 -12.25 29.01
N ALA A 522 6.60 -11.29 28.07
CA ALA A 522 7.11 -11.43 26.72
C ALA A 522 8.51 -10.79 26.54
N ARG A 523 9.19 -10.40 27.63
CA ARG A 523 10.65 -10.21 27.65
C ARG A 523 11.35 -11.56 27.74
#